data_AF-A0A956I1R4-F1
#
_entry.id   AF-A0A956I1R4-F1
#
_cell.length_a   1.000
_cell.length_b   1.000
_cell.length_c   1.000
_cell.angle_alpha   90.00
_cell.angle_beta   90.00
_cell.angle_gamma   90.00
#
_symmetry.space_group_name_H-M   'P 1'
#
loop_
_entity.id
_entity.type
_entity.pdbx_description
1 polymer ?
#
loop_
_entity_poly.entity_id
_entity_poly.type
_entity_poly.pdbx_seq_one_letter_code
_entity_poly.pdbx_strand_id
1 'polypeptide(L)'
;MLPFIACAIIVCTAAWLVPPERAEPRAGEVEARLAAELDSRIGLLTAWQRDRRSSLEAIADAEELRTRVRQANDRAEIARHLARVCLGFEGCAVHASGGRLIADFQNRESPEELVLRAGTGRTSQGGVVSTDPVGRPVAQARSEWPRERWSIHFATPIFDGGRVAAVLVGRARADRQLDPLLCRRRPGRTGETYLVAPTGYMVTPSRFPVRQRAASGPARVLQHPAMAMLDHSDELERTVRDGALHRRGIDVNGYPDYRGVRVVGAWQWLDDLGASVITEMDAAEVFLR
;
A
#
# COMPACT_ATOMS: atom_id res chain seq x y z
N MET A 1 -89.54 -15.42 -2.44
CA MET A 1 -88.76 -14.91 -3.59
C MET A 1 -87.75 -13.93 -3.02
N LEU A 2 -86.45 -14.27 -3.08
CA LEU A 2 -85.33 -13.57 -2.42
C LEU A 2 -84.95 -12.24 -3.10
N PRO A 3 -84.33 -11.29 -2.38
CA PRO A 3 -83.68 -10.12 -2.98
C PRO A 3 -82.24 -10.44 -3.43
N PHE A 4 -81.89 -9.99 -4.63
CA PHE A 4 -80.54 -10.09 -5.21
C PHE A 4 -79.60 -9.05 -4.59
N ILE A 5 -78.49 -9.52 -4.05
CA ILE A 5 -77.35 -8.69 -3.58
C ILE A 5 -76.47 -8.39 -4.80
N ALA A 6 -76.34 -7.12 -5.16
CA ALA A 6 -75.40 -6.68 -6.19
C ALA A 6 -74.00 -6.54 -5.59
N CYS A 7 -73.10 -7.46 -5.95
CA CYS A 7 -71.69 -7.45 -5.60
C CYS A 7 -70.93 -6.57 -6.61
N ALA A 8 -70.48 -5.38 -6.19
CA ALA A 8 -69.62 -4.53 -7.02
C ALA A 8 -68.19 -5.07 -6.97
N ILE A 9 -67.72 -5.59 -8.10
CA ILE A 9 -66.34 -6.04 -8.30
C ILE A 9 -65.45 -4.79 -8.38
N ILE A 10 -64.60 -4.60 -7.37
CA ILE A 10 -63.50 -3.63 -7.43
C ILE A 10 -62.44 -4.21 -8.37
N VAL A 11 -62.35 -3.66 -9.58
CA VAL A 11 -61.23 -3.90 -10.49
C VAL A 11 -60.05 -3.07 -9.99
N CYS A 12 -59.22 -3.66 -9.13
CA CYS A 12 -57.89 -3.13 -8.82
C CYS A 12 -57.03 -3.25 -10.09
N THR A 13 -56.90 -2.17 -10.86
CA THR A 13 -55.82 -2.04 -11.83
C THR A 13 -54.51 -2.01 -11.05
N ALA A 14 -53.85 -3.17 -10.97
CA ALA A 14 -52.47 -3.27 -10.56
C ALA A 14 -51.62 -2.51 -11.60
N ALA A 15 -51.48 -1.21 -11.38
CA ALA A 15 -50.44 -0.42 -12.02
C ALA A 15 -49.12 -1.04 -11.59
N TRP A 16 -48.48 -1.73 -12.53
CA TRP A 16 -47.15 -2.27 -12.38
C TRP A 16 -46.24 -1.16 -11.85
N LEU A 17 -45.76 -1.35 -10.62
CA LEU A 17 -44.54 -0.73 -10.11
C LEU A 17 -43.38 -1.29 -10.94
N VAL A 18 -43.23 -0.81 -12.17
CA VAL A 18 -41.94 -0.87 -12.86
C VAL A 18 -41.05 0.07 -12.04
N PRO A 19 -40.04 -0.44 -11.32
CA PRO A 19 -39.07 0.46 -10.69
C PRO A 19 -38.47 1.32 -11.82
N PRO A 20 -38.26 2.63 -11.60
CA PRO A 20 -37.67 3.46 -12.64
C PRO A 20 -36.38 2.80 -13.12
N GLU A 21 -36.25 2.59 -14.43
CA GLU A 21 -34.96 2.25 -15.05
C GLU A 21 -33.94 3.21 -14.46
N ARG A 22 -32.98 2.68 -13.70
CA ARG A 22 -31.93 3.51 -13.11
C ARG A 22 -31.08 3.96 -14.28
N ALA A 23 -31.13 5.26 -14.58
CA ALA A 23 -30.29 5.85 -15.61
C ALA A 23 -28.83 5.43 -15.37
N GLU A 24 -28.13 5.05 -16.44
CA GLU A 24 -26.71 4.73 -16.38
C GLU A 24 -25.97 5.90 -15.68
N PRO A 25 -25.07 5.59 -14.72
CA PRO A 25 -24.35 6.64 -14.02
C PRO A 25 -23.55 7.46 -15.02
N ARG A 26 -23.66 8.79 -14.94
CA ARG A 26 -22.93 9.68 -15.83
C ARG A 26 -21.43 9.49 -15.60
N ALA A 27 -20.62 9.52 -16.66
CA ALA A 27 -19.17 9.35 -16.57
C ALA A 27 -18.52 10.24 -15.49
N GLY A 28 -18.98 11.48 -15.35
CA GLY A 28 -18.50 12.40 -14.30
C GLY A 28 -18.82 11.97 -12.86
N GLU A 29 -19.92 11.26 -12.62
CA GLU A 29 -20.25 10.71 -11.29
C GLU A 29 -19.33 9.55 -10.92
N VAL A 30 -19.00 8.70 -11.90
CA VAL A 30 -18.05 7.60 -11.73
C VAL A 30 -16.66 8.14 -11.44
N GLU A 31 -16.22 9.13 -12.21
CA GLU A 31 -14.94 9.82 -12.04
C GLU A 31 -14.82 10.45 -10.66
N ALA A 32 -15.82 11.24 -10.24
CA ALA A 32 -15.84 11.87 -8.92
C ALA A 32 -15.79 10.85 -7.78
N ARG A 33 -16.51 9.72 -7.91
CA ARG A 33 -16.49 8.65 -6.91
C ARG A 33 -15.13 7.97 -6.82
N LEU A 34 -14.49 7.66 -7.95
CA LEU A 34 -13.15 7.05 -7.98
C LEU A 34 -12.10 8.01 -7.42
N ALA A 35 -12.18 9.30 -7.75
CA ALA A 35 -11.29 10.33 -7.21
C ALA A 35 -11.42 10.43 -5.68
N ALA A 36 -12.65 10.53 -5.16
CA ALA A 36 -12.91 10.60 -3.72
C ALA A 36 -12.44 9.34 -2.98
N GLU A 37 -12.63 8.18 -3.60
CA GLU A 37 -12.14 6.92 -3.06
C GLU A 37 -10.61 6.92 -2.97
N LEU A 38 -9.91 7.29 -4.05
CA LEU A 38 -8.46 7.40 -4.11
C LEU A 38 -7.93 8.38 -3.05
N ASP A 39 -8.50 9.59 -2.99
CA ASP A 39 -8.08 10.64 -2.04
C ASP A 39 -8.22 10.20 -0.59
N SER A 40 -9.32 9.50 -0.28
CA SER A 40 -9.52 8.93 1.05
C SER A 40 -8.42 7.92 1.41
N ARG A 41 -7.94 7.09 0.46
CA ARG A 41 -6.88 6.10 0.74
C ARG A 41 -5.52 6.78 0.86
N ILE A 42 -5.24 7.77 0.02
CA ILE A 42 -4.05 8.61 0.13
C ILE A 42 -3.99 9.25 1.53
N GLY A 43 -5.11 9.80 2.02
CA GLY A 43 -5.19 10.36 3.37
C GLY A 43 -4.82 9.35 4.47
N LEU A 44 -5.27 8.10 4.36
CA LEU A 44 -4.90 7.03 5.29
C LEU A 44 -3.42 6.65 5.20
N LEU A 45 -2.85 6.57 4.00
CA LEU A 45 -1.43 6.30 3.79
C LEU A 45 -0.56 7.44 4.35
N THR A 46 -0.94 8.70 4.14
CA THR A 46 -0.25 9.87 4.69
C THR A 46 -0.31 9.89 6.22
N ALA A 47 -1.47 9.56 6.81
CA ALA A 47 -1.62 9.47 8.25
C ALA A 47 -0.72 8.37 8.84
N TRP A 48 -0.66 7.20 8.20
CA TRP A 48 0.23 6.11 8.62
C TRP A 48 1.72 6.50 8.54
N GLN A 49 2.15 7.18 7.46
CA GLN A 49 3.54 7.64 7.33
C GLN A 49 3.92 8.62 8.45
N ARG A 50 3.02 9.55 8.78
CA ARG A 50 3.20 10.49 9.90
C ARG A 50 3.29 9.77 11.23
N ASP A 51 2.39 8.83 11.49
CA ASP A 51 2.35 8.03 12.71
C ASP A 51 3.63 7.20 12.91
N ARG A 52 4.14 6.55 11.85
CA ARG A 52 5.43 5.82 11.90
C ARG A 52 6.60 6.76 12.17
N ARG A 53 6.66 7.91 11.52
CA ARG A 53 7.70 8.92 11.73
C ARG A 53 7.74 9.39 13.19
N SER A 54 6.60 9.86 13.70
CA SER A 54 6.49 10.35 15.07
C SER A 54 6.75 9.26 16.11
N SER A 55 6.35 8.01 15.83
CA SER A 55 6.69 6.87 16.69
C SER A 55 8.21 6.66 16.78
N LEU A 56 8.93 6.76 15.66
CA LEU A 56 10.39 6.57 15.65
C LEU A 56 11.12 7.73 16.33
N GLU A 57 10.67 8.97 16.11
CA GLU A 57 11.18 10.18 16.78
C GLU A 57 11.03 10.06 18.29
N ALA A 58 9.86 9.65 18.79
CA ALA A 58 9.63 9.44 20.21
C ALA A 58 10.57 8.37 20.83
N ILE A 59 10.89 7.31 20.07
CA ILE A 59 11.87 6.30 20.52
C ILE A 59 13.28 6.90 20.57
N ALA A 60 13.67 7.71 19.58
CA ALA A 60 14.98 8.36 19.53
C ALA A 60 15.19 9.40 20.64
N ASP A 61 14.11 10.10 21.03
CA ASP A 61 14.13 11.11 22.09
C ASP A 61 14.09 10.52 23.51
N ALA A 62 13.77 9.23 23.64
CA ALA A 62 13.75 8.56 24.93
C ALA A 62 15.13 8.63 25.61
N GLU A 63 15.18 9.18 26.83
CA GLU A 63 16.42 9.37 27.60
C GLU A 63 17.20 8.07 27.78
N GLU A 64 16.48 6.96 27.87
CA GLU A 64 17.06 5.65 28.10
C GLU A 64 17.81 5.12 26.88
N LEU A 65 17.31 5.35 25.66
CA LEU A 65 18.05 5.03 24.44
C LEU A 65 19.25 5.98 24.28
N ARG A 66 19.05 7.28 24.48
CA ARG A 66 20.11 8.30 24.39
C ARG A 66 21.27 7.98 25.33
N THR A 67 20.98 7.62 26.58
CA THR A 67 22.01 7.26 27.57
C THR A 67 22.80 6.02 27.16
N ARG A 68 22.12 4.97 26.67
CA ARG A 68 22.79 3.75 26.19
C ARG A 68 23.69 4.00 24.99
N VAL A 69 23.25 4.84 24.06
CA VAL A 69 24.04 5.23 22.88
C VAL A 69 25.27 6.06 23.30
N ARG A 70 25.12 7.04 24.20
CA ARG A 70 26.22 7.89 24.71
C ARG A 70 27.29 7.12 25.45
N GLN A 71 26.88 6.20 26.30
CA GLN A 71 27.80 5.38 27.10
C GLN A 71 28.55 4.35 26.25
N ALA A 72 28.25 4.27 24.94
CA ALA A 72 28.73 3.23 24.04
C ALA A 72 28.49 1.83 24.64
N ASN A 73 27.30 1.63 25.21
CA ASN A 73 26.95 0.38 25.86
C ASN A 73 27.11 -0.81 24.92
N ASP A 74 27.24 -1.99 25.54
CA ASP A 74 27.22 -3.29 24.89
C ASP A 74 26.11 -3.35 23.81
N ARG A 75 26.52 -3.68 22.57
CA ARG A 75 25.64 -3.88 21.42
C ARG A 75 24.44 -4.76 21.77
N ALA A 76 24.62 -5.81 22.57
CA ALA A 76 23.55 -6.72 22.96
C ALA A 76 22.51 -6.07 23.88
N GLU A 77 22.90 -5.08 24.68
CA GLU A 77 21.98 -4.35 25.54
C GLU A 77 21.14 -3.35 24.74
N ILE A 78 21.75 -2.62 23.81
CA ILE A 78 21.02 -1.73 22.88
C ILE A 78 20.03 -2.56 22.05
N ALA A 79 20.46 -3.69 21.49
CA ALA A 79 19.59 -4.60 20.73
C ALA A 79 18.37 -5.08 21.54
N ARG A 80 18.57 -5.50 22.79
CA ARG A 80 17.46 -5.90 23.69
C ARG A 80 16.53 -4.74 24.03
N HIS A 81 17.07 -3.52 24.17
CA HIS A 81 16.25 -2.34 24.37
C HIS A 81 15.39 -2.05 23.13
N LEU A 82 15.99 -2.03 21.93
CA LEU A 82 15.28 -1.85 20.64
C LEU A 82 14.15 -2.85 20.46
N ALA A 83 14.38 -4.13 20.78
CA ALA A 83 13.36 -5.18 20.69
C ALA A 83 12.10 -4.91 21.54
N ARG A 84 12.21 -4.12 22.61
CA ARG A 84 11.07 -3.77 23.49
C ARG A 84 10.36 -2.50 23.06
N VAL A 85 11.07 -1.53 22.49
CA VAL A 85 10.53 -0.20 22.18
C VAL A 85 10.09 -0.05 20.73
N CYS A 86 10.67 -0.82 19.80
CA CYS A 86 10.35 -0.76 18.38
C CYS A 86 9.17 -1.64 17.95
N LEU A 87 8.14 -1.80 18.79
CA LEU A 87 7.03 -2.72 18.52
C LEU A 87 6.20 -2.38 17.26
N GLY A 88 6.23 -1.12 16.81
CA GLY A 88 5.59 -0.68 15.56
C GLY A 88 6.37 -0.98 14.29
N PHE A 89 7.58 -1.52 14.41
CA PHE A 89 8.50 -1.81 13.31
C PHE A 89 8.82 -3.31 13.29
N GLU A 90 9.11 -3.85 12.10
CA GLU A 90 9.61 -5.22 11.98
C GLU A 90 11.05 -5.32 12.50
N GLY A 91 11.83 -4.25 12.38
CA GLY A 91 13.14 -4.16 12.97
C GLY A 91 13.61 -2.73 13.12
N CYS A 92 14.61 -2.54 13.98
CA CYS A 92 15.26 -1.27 14.23
C CYS A 92 16.77 -1.41 14.25
N ALA A 93 17.49 -0.35 13.93
CA ALA A 93 18.94 -0.30 14.07
C ALA A 93 19.41 1.08 14.50
N VAL A 94 20.50 1.11 15.26
CA VAL A 94 21.22 2.33 15.58
C VAL A 94 22.52 2.35 14.80
N HIS A 95 22.76 3.43 14.08
CA HIS A 95 23.96 3.68 13.30
C HIS A 95 24.70 4.91 13.85
N ALA A 96 26.01 4.94 13.70
CA ALA A 96 26.76 6.19 13.82
C ALA A 96 26.34 7.14 12.68
N SER A 97 26.54 8.45 12.86
CA SER A 97 26.21 9.46 11.84
C SER A 97 26.92 9.23 10.51
N GLY A 98 28.08 8.56 10.51
CA GLY A 98 28.80 8.12 9.30
C GLY A 98 28.37 6.76 8.72
N GLY A 99 27.19 6.24 9.08
CA GLY A 99 26.62 5.03 8.48
C GLY A 99 26.95 3.69 9.18
N ARG A 100 28.05 3.63 9.95
CA ARG A 100 28.47 2.40 10.65
C ARG A 100 27.41 1.89 11.62
N LEU A 101 27.01 0.64 11.51
CA LEU A 101 26.08 -0.01 12.44
C LEU A 101 26.67 -0.09 13.87
N ILE A 102 25.87 0.29 14.86
CA ILE A 102 26.19 0.18 16.30
C ILE A 102 25.49 -1.05 16.89
N ALA A 103 24.17 -1.14 16.71
CA ALA A 103 23.35 -2.24 17.20
C ALA A 103 22.07 -2.38 16.37
N ASP A 104 21.47 -3.56 16.37
CA ASP A 104 20.24 -3.83 15.62
C ASP A 104 19.33 -4.82 16.35
N PHE A 105 18.04 -4.71 16.02
CA PHE A 105 16.99 -5.69 16.25
C PHE A 105 16.35 -5.97 14.89
N GLN A 106 16.69 -7.09 14.25
CA GLN A 106 16.10 -7.53 12.97
C GLN A 106 16.17 -6.51 11.82
N ASN A 107 17.14 -5.60 11.84
CA ASN A 107 17.34 -4.61 10.79
C ASN A 107 18.83 -4.32 10.58
N ARG A 108 19.60 -5.37 10.32
CA ARG A 108 21.06 -5.27 10.22
C ARG A 108 21.52 -4.41 9.05
N GLU A 109 20.67 -4.26 8.04
CA GLU A 109 21.02 -3.69 6.73
C GLU A 109 20.07 -2.53 6.43
N SER A 110 20.44 -1.34 6.90
CA SER A 110 19.70 -0.10 6.66
C SER A 110 20.21 0.61 5.39
N PRO A 111 19.34 1.35 4.65
CA PRO A 111 19.78 2.12 3.50
C PRO A 111 20.76 3.24 3.90
N GLU A 112 22.01 3.16 3.43
CA GLU A 112 23.09 4.08 3.83
C GLU A 112 22.74 5.55 3.56
N GLU A 113 22.19 5.85 2.38
CA GLU A 113 21.77 7.21 2.02
C GLU A 113 20.76 7.78 3.03
N LEU A 114 19.82 6.95 3.49
CA LEU A 114 18.81 7.34 4.45
C LEU A 114 19.45 7.67 5.82
N VAL A 115 20.42 6.84 6.24
CA VAL A 115 21.19 7.06 7.47
C VAL A 115 21.99 8.35 7.39
N LEU A 116 22.71 8.58 6.30
CA LEU A 116 23.52 9.80 6.10
C LEU A 116 22.65 11.06 6.08
N ARG A 117 21.49 11.01 5.40
CA ARG A 117 20.51 12.11 5.42
C ARG A 117 20.01 12.41 6.83
N ALA A 118 19.65 11.39 7.60
CA ALA A 118 19.23 11.58 8.99
C ALA A 118 20.37 12.07 9.90
N GLY A 119 21.60 11.67 9.59
CA GLY A 119 22.83 12.17 10.22
C GLY A 119 23.03 13.69 10.13
N THR A 120 22.33 14.36 9.21
CA THR A 120 22.31 15.84 9.10
C THR A 120 21.37 16.53 10.09
N GLY A 121 20.63 15.76 10.90
CA GLY A 121 19.76 16.29 11.96
C GLY A 121 18.29 16.41 11.59
N ARG A 122 17.82 15.70 10.56
CA ARG A 122 16.39 15.67 10.18
C ARG A 122 15.90 14.27 9.93
N THR A 123 14.71 13.94 10.41
CA THR A 123 14.06 12.67 10.10
C THR A 123 13.86 12.51 8.60
N SER A 124 14.19 11.34 8.08
CA SER A 124 14.10 10.97 6.67
C SER A 124 13.27 9.69 6.51
N GLN A 125 12.68 9.53 5.33
CA GLN A 125 11.93 8.34 4.93
C GLN A 125 12.42 7.90 3.55
N GLY A 126 12.51 6.59 3.35
CA GLY A 126 12.74 5.98 2.04
C GLY A 126 11.43 5.51 1.40
N GLY A 127 11.45 5.25 0.10
CA GLY A 127 10.33 4.63 -0.59
C GLY A 127 10.13 3.15 -0.23
N VAL A 128 9.11 2.55 -0.82
CA VAL A 128 8.84 1.12 -0.76
C VAL A 128 9.95 0.37 -1.48
N VAL A 129 10.51 -0.62 -0.79
CA VAL A 129 11.59 -1.47 -1.32
C VAL A 129 11.35 -2.93 -0.94
N SER A 130 11.63 -3.84 -1.86
CA SER A 130 11.63 -5.27 -1.56
C SER A 130 12.88 -5.63 -0.76
N THR A 131 12.69 -6.29 0.38
CA THR A 131 13.76 -6.64 1.32
C THR A 131 13.71 -8.09 1.74
N ASP A 132 14.87 -8.64 2.09
CA ASP A 132 14.96 -9.90 2.81
C ASP A 132 14.56 -9.73 4.30
N PRO A 133 14.50 -10.81 5.10
CA PRO A 133 14.15 -10.70 6.52
C PRO A 133 15.11 -9.87 7.39
N VAL A 134 16.32 -9.50 6.93
CA VAL A 134 17.30 -8.73 7.71
C VAL A 134 17.47 -7.28 7.24
N GLY A 135 16.78 -6.88 6.16
CA GLY A 135 16.73 -5.50 5.66
C GLY A 135 17.40 -5.29 4.31
N ARG A 136 18.06 -6.32 3.75
CA ARG A 136 18.81 -6.16 2.49
C ARG A 136 17.85 -5.96 1.33
N PRO A 137 18.05 -4.93 0.49
CA PRO A 137 17.33 -4.81 -0.77
C PRO A 137 17.53 -6.07 -1.62
N VAL A 138 16.44 -6.63 -2.12
CA VAL A 138 16.48 -7.78 -3.03
C VAL A 138 16.30 -7.26 -4.45
N ALA A 139 17.34 -7.41 -5.29
CA ALA A 139 17.23 -7.12 -6.71
C ALA A 139 16.28 -8.15 -7.36
N GLN A 140 15.16 -7.67 -7.90
CA GLN A 140 14.13 -8.48 -8.54
C GLN A 140 14.65 -9.08 -9.86
N ALA A 141 15.30 -10.24 -9.79
CA ALA A 141 15.79 -10.94 -10.98
C ALA A 141 15.62 -12.47 -10.98
N ARG A 142 14.98 -13.09 -9.99
CA ARG A 142 14.75 -14.55 -10.03
C ARG A 142 13.34 -14.92 -9.56
N SER A 143 12.55 -15.38 -10.53
CA SER A 143 11.15 -15.81 -10.50
C SER A 143 10.77 -16.91 -9.49
N GLU A 144 11.58 -17.14 -8.46
CA GLU A 144 11.53 -18.35 -7.64
C GLU A 144 11.49 -18.11 -6.13
N TRP A 145 10.98 -16.98 -5.57
CA TRP A 145 11.05 -16.83 -4.09
C TRP A 145 9.78 -16.35 -3.37
N PRO A 146 9.27 -17.13 -2.37
CA PRO A 146 8.13 -16.78 -1.51
C PRO A 146 8.53 -15.95 -0.25
N ARG A 147 9.55 -15.08 -0.33
CA ARG A 147 10.12 -14.43 0.89
C ARG A 147 10.36 -12.93 0.81
N GLU A 148 10.01 -12.29 -0.30
CA GLU A 148 10.14 -10.83 -0.45
C GLU A 148 9.20 -10.11 0.52
N ARG A 149 9.75 -9.13 1.25
CA ARG A 149 9.02 -8.27 2.18
C ARG A 149 9.07 -6.85 1.65
N TRP A 150 7.93 -6.28 1.36
CA TRP A 150 7.85 -4.86 1.04
C TRP A 150 8.03 -4.06 2.31
N SER A 151 9.09 -3.26 2.34
CA SER A 151 9.49 -2.49 3.50
C SER A 151 9.58 -1.02 3.18
N ILE A 152 9.33 -0.19 4.19
CA ILE A 152 9.60 1.24 4.19
C ILE A 152 10.52 1.53 5.38
N HIS A 153 11.60 2.26 5.13
CA HIS A 153 12.55 2.65 6.17
C HIS A 153 12.32 4.10 6.57
N PHE A 154 12.42 4.35 7.87
CA PHE A 154 12.40 5.66 8.49
C PHE A 154 13.70 5.82 9.27
N ALA A 155 14.38 6.95 9.17
CA ALA A 155 15.59 7.22 9.93
C ALA A 155 15.47 8.56 10.63
N THR A 156 15.81 8.62 11.91
CA THR A 156 15.76 9.82 12.74
C THR A 156 17.09 10.02 13.47
N PRO A 157 17.60 11.24 13.60
CA PRO A 157 18.76 11.51 14.44
C PRO A 157 18.45 11.20 15.91
N ILE A 158 19.47 10.74 16.63
CA ILE A 158 19.52 10.70 18.08
C ILE A 158 20.44 11.84 18.51
N PHE A 159 19.91 12.81 19.24
CA PHE A 159 20.67 13.98 19.70
C PHE A 159 21.30 13.78 21.07
N ASP A 160 22.53 14.28 21.23
CA ASP A 160 23.19 14.51 22.51
C ASP A 160 23.86 15.88 22.52
N GLY A 161 23.55 16.70 23.52
CA GLY A 161 24.11 18.06 23.63
C GLY A 161 23.92 18.93 22.38
N GLY A 162 22.81 18.76 21.64
CA GLY A 162 22.52 19.48 20.39
C GLY A 162 23.26 18.98 19.15
N ARG A 163 24.02 17.89 19.25
CA ARG A 163 24.72 17.24 18.13
C ARG A 163 24.10 15.88 17.83
N VAL A 164 24.14 15.45 16.58
CA VAL A 164 23.71 14.10 16.20
C VAL A 164 24.74 13.09 16.70
N ALA A 165 24.38 12.33 17.73
CA ALA A 165 25.23 11.30 18.32
C ALA A 165 25.16 9.98 17.52
N ALA A 166 23.96 9.65 17.03
CA ALA A 166 23.68 8.47 16.25
C ALA A 166 22.41 8.68 15.40
N VAL A 167 22.02 7.67 14.65
CA VAL A 167 20.79 7.63 13.85
C VAL A 167 20.04 6.35 14.19
N LEU A 168 18.76 6.47 14.55
CA LEU A 168 17.85 5.35 14.70
C LEU A 168 17.14 5.12 13.37
N VAL A 169 17.14 3.88 12.89
CA VAL A 169 16.42 3.45 11.69
C VAL A 169 15.37 2.44 12.08
N GLY A 170 14.12 2.67 11.71
CA GLY A 170 13.01 1.72 11.83
C GLY A 170 12.58 1.20 10.46
N ARG A 171 12.39 -0.11 10.34
CA ARG A 171 11.90 -0.79 9.13
C ARG A 171 10.47 -1.28 9.33
N ALA A 172 9.54 -0.71 8.58
CA ALA A 172 8.12 -1.05 8.63
C ALA A 172 7.73 -2.02 7.50
N ARG A 173 6.83 -2.96 7.80
CA ARG A 173 6.29 -3.92 6.82
C ARG A 173 5.14 -3.34 6.03
N ALA A 174 5.42 -2.79 4.86
CA ALA A 174 4.45 -2.12 4.01
C ALA A 174 3.34 -3.07 3.56
N ASP A 175 3.68 -4.29 3.14
CA ASP A 175 2.72 -5.34 2.73
C ASP A 175 1.71 -5.70 3.82
N ARG A 176 2.10 -5.61 5.10
CA ARG A 176 1.24 -5.95 6.25
C ARG A 176 0.53 -4.76 6.86
N GLN A 177 1.20 -3.61 6.93
CA GLN A 177 0.68 -2.44 7.63
C GLN A 177 -0.17 -1.55 6.72
N LEU A 178 0.08 -1.52 5.41
CA LEU A 178 -0.69 -0.70 4.47
C LEU A 178 -1.92 -1.44 3.93
N ASP A 179 -1.88 -2.77 3.80
CA ASP A 179 -3.00 -3.57 3.30
C ASP A 179 -4.33 -3.30 4.03
N PRO A 180 -4.39 -3.27 5.38
CA PRO A 180 -5.63 -2.95 6.09
C PRO A 180 -6.16 -1.54 5.82
N LEU A 181 -5.29 -0.59 5.42
CA LEU A 181 -5.69 0.78 5.10
C LEU A 181 -6.38 0.86 3.74
N LEU A 182 -6.04 -0.04 2.82
CA LEU A 182 -6.59 -0.05 1.46
C LEU A 182 -7.80 -0.99 1.33
N CYS A 183 -7.86 -2.06 2.15
CA CYS A 183 -8.84 -3.13 1.96
C CYS A 183 -10.12 -3.04 2.82
N ARG A 184 -10.17 -2.21 3.87
CA ARG A 184 -11.27 -2.21 4.87
C ARG A 184 -12.58 -1.61 4.38
N ARG A 185 -12.54 -0.68 3.43
CA ARG A 185 -13.73 -0.15 2.73
C ARG A 185 -13.40 -0.15 1.26
N ARG A 186 -14.15 -0.92 0.49
CA ARG A 186 -13.89 -1.10 -0.94
C ARG A 186 -14.92 -0.32 -1.74
N PRO A 187 -14.55 0.19 -2.92
CA PRO A 187 -15.51 0.85 -3.78
C PRO A 187 -16.38 -0.24 -4.42
N GLY A 188 -17.67 -0.24 -4.12
CA GLY A 188 -18.58 -1.23 -4.68
C GLY A 188 -18.30 -2.67 -4.25
N ARG A 189 -18.73 -3.65 -5.05
CA ARG A 189 -18.56 -5.09 -4.78
C ARG A 189 -17.27 -5.61 -5.38
N THR A 190 -16.90 -5.15 -6.57
CA THR A 190 -15.75 -5.60 -7.35
C THR A 190 -14.51 -4.76 -7.13
N GLY A 191 -14.63 -3.59 -6.50
CA GLY A 191 -13.49 -2.68 -6.42
C GLY A 191 -12.39 -3.09 -5.45
N GLU A 192 -11.22 -2.56 -5.74
CA GLU A 192 -9.97 -2.81 -5.04
C GLU A 192 -9.12 -1.53 -5.01
N THR A 193 -8.40 -1.31 -3.91
CA THR A 193 -7.32 -0.33 -3.87
C THR A 193 -6.04 -1.04 -3.47
N TYR A 194 -4.95 -0.78 -4.18
CA TYR A 194 -3.66 -1.44 -3.97
C TYR A 194 -2.49 -0.52 -4.29
N LEU A 195 -1.29 -0.90 -3.84
CA LEU A 195 -0.03 -0.21 -4.14
C LEU A 195 0.80 -1.00 -5.15
N VAL A 196 1.45 -0.29 -6.07
CA VAL A 196 2.37 -0.84 -7.08
C VAL A 196 3.73 -0.15 -6.99
N ALA A 197 4.78 -0.95 -6.90
CA ALA A 197 6.17 -0.49 -6.91
C ALA A 197 6.60 -0.03 -8.31
N PRO A 198 7.70 0.73 -8.47
CA PRO A 198 8.19 1.19 -9.78
C PRO A 198 8.46 0.04 -10.76
N THR A 199 8.73 -1.16 -10.24
CA THR A 199 8.97 -2.37 -11.02
C THR A 199 7.69 -3.02 -11.57
N GLY A 200 6.51 -2.47 -11.26
CA GLY A 200 5.22 -3.00 -11.68
C GLY A 200 4.70 -4.16 -10.82
N TYR A 201 5.34 -4.44 -9.68
CA TYR A 201 4.87 -5.43 -8.71
C TYR A 201 3.90 -4.83 -7.70
N MET A 202 2.88 -5.59 -7.34
CA MET A 202 2.01 -5.23 -6.23
C MET A 202 2.72 -5.32 -4.88
N VAL A 203 2.68 -4.20 -4.15
CA VAL A 203 3.21 -4.05 -2.78
C VAL A 203 2.25 -4.63 -1.77
N THR A 204 0.96 -4.32 -1.91
CA THR A 204 -0.12 -4.86 -1.07
C THR A 204 -0.73 -6.09 -1.72
N PRO A 205 -1.24 -7.05 -0.94
CA PRO A 205 -1.88 -8.24 -1.49
C PRO A 205 -3.10 -7.85 -2.31
N SER A 206 -3.29 -8.51 -3.45
CA SER A 206 -4.55 -8.52 -4.18
C SER A 206 -5.59 -9.38 -3.44
N ARG A 207 -6.83 -8.91 -3.41
CA ARG A 207 -8.02 -9.66 -2.98
C ARG A 207 -8.40 -10.75 -3.97
N PHE A 208 -7.93 -10.64 -5.22
CA PHE A 208 -8.25 -11.55 -6.31
C PHE A 208 -7.06 -12.47 -6.58
N PRO A 209 -7.15 -13.76 -6.24
CA PRO A 209 -6.05 -14.69 -6.45
C PRO A 209 -5.74 -14.83 -7.93
N VAL A 210 -4.55 -14.39 -8.35
CA VAL A 210 -4.08 -14.56 -9.73
C VAL A 210 -3.40 -15.92 -9.85
N ARG A 211 -3.87 -16.76 -10.78
CA ARG A 211 -3.23 -18.04 -11.05
C ARG A 211 -2.21 -17.88 -12.16
N GLN A 212 -0.93 -17.99 -11.81
CA GLN A 212 0.14 -18.01 -12.79
C GLN A 212 0.61 -19.44 -13.03
N ARG A 213 0.67 -19.85 -14.28
CA ARG A 213 1.18 -21.16 -14.69
C ARG A 213 2.68 -21.02 -14.95
N ALA A 214 3.51 -21.73 -14.19
CA ALA A 214 4.93 -21.82 -14.50
C ALA A 214 5.12 -22.59 -15.82
N ALA A 215 6.15 -22.25 -16.60
CA ALA A 215 6.46 -22.91 -17.87
C ALA A 215 6.57 -24.44 -17.73
N SER A 216 6.98 -24.92 -16.56
CA SER A 216 7.04 -26.35 -16.21
C SER A 216 6.78 -26.51 -14.71
N GLY A 217 5.52 -26.36 -14.29
CA GLY A 217 5.13 -26.57 -12.89
C GLY A 217 3.63 -26.38 -12.62
N PRO A 218 3.15 -26.75 -11.43
CA PRO A 218 1.76 -26.53 -11.03
C PRO A 218 1.46 -25.02 -10.99
N ALA A 219 0.21 -24.66 -11.28
CA ALA A 219 -0.23 -23.27 -11.20
C ALA A 219 -0.07 -22.74 -9.76
N ARG A 220 0.56 -21.57 -9.63
CA ARG A 220 0.75 -20.88 -8.36
C ARG A 220 -0.33 -19.81 -8.21
N VAL A 221 -0.87 -19.68 -7.01
CA VAL A 221 -1.74 -18.55 -6.65
C VAL A 221 -0.86 -17.42 -6.12
N LEU A 222 -0.89 -16.29 -6.80
CA LEU A 222 -0.15 -15.09 -6.45
C LEU A 222 -1.05 -14.11 -5.73
N GLN A 223 -0.59 -13.63 -4.58
CA GLN A 223 -1.20 -12.51 -3.86
C GLN A 223 -0.52 -11.18 -4.22
N HIS A 224 0.72 -11.20 -4.72
CA HIS A 224 1.45 -10.02 -5.17
C HIS A 224 1.89 -10.22 -6.63
N PRO A 225 0.95 -10.24 -7.59
CA PRO A 225 1.28 -10.41 -8.99
C PRO A 225 2.10 -9.23 -9.52
N ALA A 226 2.96 -9.52 -10.51
CA ALA A 226 3.61 -8.49 -11.32
C ALA A 226 2.72 -8.17 -12.50
N MET A 227 2.49 -6.88 -12.77
CA MET A 227 1.68 -6.49 -13.94
C MET A 227 2.36 -6.88 -15.26
N ALA A 228 3.70 -6.84 -15.32
CA ALA A 228 4.46 -7.23 -16.51
C ALA A 228 4.39 -8.74 -16.83
N MET A 229 3.96 -9.59 -15.90
CA MET A 229 3.92 -11.05 -16.10
C MET A 229 2.54 -11.57 -16.54
N LEU A 230 1.59 -10.69 -16.91
CA LEU A 230 0.18 -11.05 -17.11
C LEU A 230 -0.34 -10.98 -18.56
N ASP A 231 0.49 -10.68 -19.58
CA ASP A 231 0.18 -10.71 -21.05
C ASP A 231 -1.06 -9.92 -21.52
N HIS A 232 -1.17 -9.21 -22.66
CA HIS A 232 -0.34 -8.91 -23.84
C HIS A 232 -1.02 -7.72 -24.56
N SER A 233 -0.57 -6.48 -24.35
CA SER A 233 -0.67 -5.43 -25.38
C SER A 233 0.35 -4.32 -25.11
N ASP A 234 1.26 -4.10 -26.07
CA ASP A 234 2.37 -3.16 -25.98
C ASP A 234 1.95 -1.68 -25.81
N GLU A 235 0.67 -1.37 -26.01
CA GLU A 235 0.10 -0.01 -25.95
C GLU A 235 -0.51 0.33 -24.58
N LEU A 236 -1.22 -0.63 -23.97
CA LEU A 236 -1.82 -0.45 -22.65
C LEU A 236 -0.76 -0.50 -21.54
N GLU A 237 0.28 -1.31 -21.75
CA GLU A 237 1.42 -1.47 -20.86
C GLU A 237 2.30 -0.22 -20.72
N ARG A 238 2.24 0.76 -21.63
CA ARG A 238 3.01 2.00 -21.53
C ARG A 238 2.19 3.16 -20.99
N THR A 239 0.97 3.36 -21.47
CA THR A 239 0.20 4.56 -21.10
C THR A 239 -0.34 4.51 -19.67
N VAL A 240 -0.84 3.36 -19.21
CA VAL A 240 -1.31 3.18 -17.83
C VAL A 240 -0.14 2.96 -16.88
N ARG A 241 0.92 2.23 -17.28
CA ARG A 241 2.13 2.04 -16.46
C ARG A 241 2.93 3.34 -16.31
N ASP A 242 3.32 4.00 -17.40
CA ASP A 242 4.11 5.22 -17.34
C ASP A 242 3.28 6.38 -16.76
N GLY A 243 1.97 6.37 -17.01
CA GLY A 243 1.01 7.30 -16.43
C GLY A 243 0.80 7.10 -14.92
N ALA A 244 0.61 5.87 -14.46
CA ALA A 244 0.39 5.58 -13.04
C ALA A 244 1.66 5.69 -12.21
N LEU A 245 2.80 5.26 -12.75
CA LEU A 245 4.08 5.29 -12.06
C LEU A 245 4.66 6.70 -11.89
N HIS A 246 4.06 7.75 -12.49
CA HIS A 246 4.63 9.11 -12.35
C HIS A 246 3.59 10.24 -12.32
N ARG A 247 2.29 9.96 -12.48
CA ARG A 247 1.23 11.00 -12.50
C ARG A 247 -0.06 10.52 -11.83
N ARG A 248 -0.94 11.48 -11.53
CA ARG A 248 -2.34 11.21 -11.19
C ARG A 248 -3.16 11.05 -12.47
N GLY A 249 -4.13 10.14 -12.46
CA GLY A 249 -5.03 9.95 -13.60
C GLY A 249 -6.30 9.19 -13.21
N ILE A 250 -7.29 9.26 -14.09
CA ILE A 250 -8.57 8.56 -13.98
C ILE A 250 -8.98 8.11 -15.38
N ASP A 251 -9.45 6.88 -15.51
CA ASP A 251 -10.05 6.35 -16.73
C ASP A 251 -11.37 5.65 -16.42
N VAL A 252 -12.46 6.27 -16.91
CA VAL A 252 -13.83 5.77 -16.81
C VAL A 252 -14.33 5.14 -18.11
N ASN A 253 -13.56 5.23 -19.20
CA ASN A 253 -13.86 4.49 -20.44
C ASN A 253 -13.53 3.01 -20.26
N GLY A 254 -12.50 2.75 -19.47
CA GLY A 254 -12.16 1.45 -18.91
C GLY A 254 -11.15 0.65 -19.74
N TYR A 255 -10.30 -0.08 -19.03
CA TYR A 255 -9.12 -0.78 -19.50
C TYR A 255 -9.02 -2.16 -18.82
N PRO A 256 -8.33 -3.17 -19.39
CA PRO A 256 -8.09 -4.42 -18.69
C PRO A 256 -7.08 -4.22 -17.56
N ASP A 257 -7.39 -4.75 -16.38
CA ASP A 257 -6.50 -4.77 -15.23
C ASP A 257 -5.51 -5.94 -15.29
N TYR A 258 -4.76 -6.13 -14.20
CA TYR A 258 -3.81 -7.23 -14.02
C TYR A 258 -4.47 -8.64 -14.08
N ARG A 259 -5.80 -8.75 -13.98
CA ARG A 259 -6.54 -10.01 -14.14
C ARG A 259 -7.00 -10.22 -15.59
N GLY A 260 -6.77 -9.24 -16.48
CA GLY A 260 -7.37 -9.17 -17.81
C GLY A 260 -8.86 -8.77 -17.79
N VAL A 261 -9.38 -8.32 -16.64
CA VAL A 261 -10.78 -7.92 -16.49
C VAL A 261 -10.91 -6.44 -16.79
N ARG A 262 -11.92 -6.04 -17.56
CA ARG A 262 -12.16 -4.62 -17.87
C ARG A 262 -12.63 -3.87 -16.62
N VAL A 263 -11.86 -2.88 -16.20
CA VAL A 263 -12.11 -2.01 -15.04
C VAL A 263 -12.18 -0.55 -15.44
N VAL A 264 -12.75 0.28 -14.57
CA VAL A 264 -12.50 1.72 -14.52
C VAL A 264 -11.67 2.02 -13.29
N GLY A 265 -10.85 3.07 -13.31
CA GLY A 265 -9.93 3.31 -12.20
C GLY A 265 -9.36 4.71 -12.10
N ALA A 266 -8.82 5.00 -10.93
CA ALA A 266 -8.09 6.20 -10.59
C ALA A 266 -6.78 5.83 -9.91
N TRP A 267 -5.72 6.58 -10.18
CA TRP A 267 -4.40 6.30 -9.64
C TRP A 267 -3.63 7.58 -9.33
N GLN A 268 -2.62 7.45 -8.48
CA GLN A 268 -1.67 8.53 -8.21
C GLN A 268 -0.32 7.97 -7.75
N TRP A 269 0.75 8.53 -8.32
CA TRP A 269 2.10 8.39 -7.79
C TRP A 269 2.27 9.14 -6.47
N LEU A 270 2.84 8.47 -5.47
CA LEU A 270 3.14 9.03 -4.15
C LEU A 270 4.66 9.08 -3.96
N ASP A 271 5.25 10.27 -4.13
CA ASP A 271 6.71 10.47 -4.09
C ASP A 271 7.34 9.97 -2.78
N ASP A 272 6.70 10.23 -1.63
CA ASP A 272 7.18 9.79 -0.33
C ASP A 272 7.27 8.26 -0.21
N LEU A 273 6.42 7.52 -0.93
CA LEU A 273 6.41 6.07 -0.98
C LEU A 273 7.19 5.50 -2.17
N GLY A 274 7.51 6.32 -3.18
CA GLY A 274 8.05 5.83 -4.46
C GLY A 274 7.18 4.74 -5.08
N ALA A 275 5.85 4.86 -4.97
CA ALA A 275 4.89 3.85 -5.39
C ALA A 275 3.59 4.50 -5.88
N SER A 276 2.84 3.77 -6.71
CA SER A 276 1.51 4.18 -7.17
C SER A 276 0.42 3.58 -6.30
N VAL A 277 -0.52 4.40 -5.83
CA VAL A 277 -1.80 3.89 -5.33
C VAL A 277 -2.80 3.85 -6.47
N ILE A 278 -3.50 2.73 -6.61
CA ILE A 278 -4.44 2.46 -7.70
C ILE A 278 -5.74 2.01 -7.08
N THR A 279 -6.86 2.59 -7.52
CA THR A 279 -8.22 2.24 -7.13
C THR A 279 -9.04 1.91 -8.36
N GLU A 280 -9.59 0.71 -8.42
CA GLU A 280 -10.25 0.18 -9.61
C GLU A 280 -11.57 -0.51 -9.25
N MET A 281 -12.47 -0.62 -10.23
CA MET A 281 -13.73 -1.35 -10.13
C MET A 281 -14.07 -1.96 -11.49
N ASP A 282 -14.60 -3.20 -11.50
CA ASP A 282 -15.02 -3.84 -12.75
C ASP A 282 -16.02 -2.94 -13.49
N ALA A 283 -15.76 -2.66 -14.78
CA ALA A 283 -16.59 -1.79 -15.59
C ALA A 283 -18.04 -2.33 -15.68
N ALA A 284 -18.20 -3.65 -15.66
CA ALA A 284 -19.50 -4.32 -15.61
C ALA A 284 -20.31 -3.93 -14.35
N GLU A 285 -19.67 -3.74 -13.19
CA GLU A 285 -20.40 -3.26 -11.99
C GLU A 285 -20.85 -1.82 -12.13
N VAL A 286 -20.09 -1.00 -12.87
CA VAL A 286 -20.36 0.42 -13.01
C VAL A 286 -21.46 0.67 -14.04
N PHE A 287 -21.42 -0.01 -15.18
CA PHE A 287 -22.28 0.29 -16.34
C PHE A 287 -23.41 -0.72 -16.58
N LEU A 288 -23.35 -1.95 -16.05
CA LEU A 288 -24.37 -2.98 -16.29
C LEU A 288 -25.28 -3.20 -15.06
N ARG A 289 -25.61 -2.13 -14.33
CA ARG A 289 -26.41 -2.19 -13.09
C ARG A 289 -27.89 -1.95 -13.26
#